data_AF-A0A226E5E7-F1
#
_entry.id   AF-A0A226E5E7-F1
#
_cell.length_a   1.000
_cell.length_b   1.000
_cell.length_c   1.000
_cell.angle_alpha   90.00
_cell.angle_beta   90.00
_cell.angle_gamma   90.00
#
_symmetry.space_group_name_H-M   'P 1'
#
loop_
_entity.id
_entity.type
_entity.pdbx_description
1 polymer ?
#
loop_
_entity_poly.entity_id
_entity_poly.type
_entity_poly.pdbx_seq_one_letter_code
_entity_poly.pdbx_strand_id
1 'polypeptide(L)'
;MSDYSEKNDRSNLGVIPDSTVHMRPGAGYNKYLSKSDCTLQSKWNGKSVLSIGEVKELWKEIHGAASLREMEANPNKKKIYLHELLINSEVLLPKLQIPERNPELEKRVAALKNYLADKEYQRMTQNVSNSSHHNHNPEDTIGFQMKQMNSALIAVFQFVISIACAFFFGFSGVELFIGELELAVKLLLGIGIALIVGAAELYFLAVNFAASEANGNSSSSLESSKLSTKGIKPGNFHLKTS
;
A
#
# COMPACT_ATOMS: atom_id res chain seq x y z
N MET A 1 -24.85 17.46 -5.62
CA MET A 1 -24.13 16.25 -5.14
C MET A 1 -24.42 15.07 -6.07
N SER A 2 -24.21 15.23 -7.37
CA SER A 2 -24.66 14.26 -8.39
C SER A 2 -23.91 14.54 -9.69
N ASP A 3 -22.65 14.11 -9.79
CA ASP A 3 -21.98 13.92 -11.10
C ASP A 3 -20.59 13.26 -11.05
N TYR A 4 -20.14 12.77 -9.87
CA TYR A 4 -18.77 12.26 -9.71
C TYR A 4 -18.63 10.73 -9.77
N SER A 5 -19.75 10.00 -9.86
CA SER A 5 -19.72 8.54 -9.80
C SER A 5 -19.49 7.84 -11.14
N GLU A 6 -19.68 8.54 -12.27
CA GLU A 6 -19.71 7.88 -13.59
C GLU A 6 -18.34 7.85 -14.31
N LYS A 7 -17.32 8.54 -13.77
CA LYS A 7 -16.00 8.68 -14.43
C LYS A 7 -14.88 7.78 -13.88
N ASN A 8 -15.19 6.85 -12.98
CA ASN A 8 -14.18 6.00 -12.31
C ASN A 8 -14.18 4.55 -12.78
N ASP A 9 -14.61 4.28 -14.01
CA ASP A 9 -14.42 2.96 -14.60
C ASP A 9 -12.95 2.81 -15.07
N ARG A 10 -12.10 2.33 -14.15
CA ARG A 10 -10.67 2.12 -14.36
C ARG A 10 -10.37 0.97 -15.32
N SER A 11 -11.38 0.19 -15.72
CA SER A 11 -11.23 -0.98 -16.60
C SER A 11 -10.75 -0.62 -18.01
N ASN A 12 -10.93 0.63 -18.44
CA ASN A 12 -10.54 1.11 -19.78
C ASN A 12 -9.36 2.09 -19.76
N LEU A 13 -8.68 2.29 -18.62
CA LEU A 13 -7.51 3.16 -18.54
C LEU A 13 -6.36 2.56 -19.37
N GLY A 14 -6.07 3.19 -20.51
CA GLY A 14 -4.98 2.81 -21.41
C GLY A 14 -5.39 1.97 -22.63
N VAL A 15 -6.67 1.63 -22.78
CA VAL A 15 -7.18 1.05 -24.03
C VAL A 15 -7.40 2.17 -25.03
N ILE A 16 -6.53 2.26 -26.03
CA ILE A 16 -6.70 3.23 -27.12
C ILE A 16 -7.78 2.68 -28.06
N PRO A 17 -8.89 3.40 -28.29
CA PRO A 17 -9.91 2.94 -29.23
C PRO A 17 -9.32 2.84 -30.63
N ASP A 18 -9.67 1.78 -31.35
CA ASP A 18 -9.26 1.55 -32.73
C ASP A 18 -9.58 2.77 -33.64
N SER A 19 -10.67 3.48 -33.37
CA SER A 19 -11.08 4.68 -34.12
C SER A 19 -10.16 5.89 -33.93
N THR A 20 -9.35 5.89 -32.86
CA THR A 20 -8.49 7.03 -32.49
C THR A 20 -7.04 6.84 -32.96
N VAL A 21 -6.69 5.63 -33.40
CA VAL A 21 -5.37 5.31 -33.96
C VAL A 21 -5.44 5.43 -35.48
N HIS A 22 -4.64 6.33 -36.01
CA HIS A 22 -4.52 6.53 -37.45
C HIS A 22 -3.16 6.08 -37.94
N MET A 23 -3.07 5.70 -39.21
CA MET A 23 -1.85 5.28 -39.87
C MET A 23 -1.74 5.97 -41.21
N ARG A 24 -0.57 6.52 -41.50
CA ARG A 24 -0.21 7.03 -42.81
C ARG A 24 0.40 5.88 -43.62
N PRO A 25 -0.24 5.40 -44.70
CA PRO A 25 0.27 4.30 -45.49
C PRO A 25 1.61 4.63 -46.14
N GLY A 26 2.54 3.68 -46.05
CA GLY A 26 3.90 3.79 -46.58
C GLY A 26 4.06 3.36 -48.04
N ALA A 27 5.31 3.30 -48.47
CA ALA A 27 5.67 2.88 -49.82
C ALA A 27 5.22 1.43 -50.14
N GLY A 28 5.20 0.54 -49.13
CA GLY A 28 4.75 -0.84 -49.30
C GLY A 28 3.29 -0.95 -49.76
N TYR A 29 2.41 -0.18 -49.11
CA TYR A 29 0.99 -0.08 -49.45
C TYR A 29 0.77 0.43 -50.88
N ASN A 30 1.40 1.54 -51.25
CA ASN A 30 1.23 2.14 -52.57
C ASN A 30 1.75 1.25 -53.70
N LYS A 31 2.89 0.57 -53.45
CA LYS A 31 3.47 -0.41 -54.38
C LYS A 31 2.54 -1.60 -54.59
N TYR A 32 1.87 -2.06 -53.54
CA TYR A 32 0.90 -3.15 -53.64
C TYR A 32 -0.34 -2.72 -54.43
N LEU A 33 -0.93 -1.58 -54.09
CA LEU A 33 -2.12 -1.08 -54.78
C LEU A 33 -1.88 -0.81 -56.28
N SER A 34 -0.69 -0.34 -56.67
CA SER A 34 -0.35 -0.15 -58.10
C SER A 34 -0.37 -1.45 -58.92
N LYS A 35 -0.27 -2.61 -58.25
CA LYS A 35 -0.22 -3.94 -58.88
C LYS A 35 -1.47 -4.78 -58.63
N SER A 36 -2.41 -4.29 -57.81
CA SER A 36 -3.63 -5.00 -57.43
C SER A 36 -4.76 -4.81 -58.44
N ASP A 37 -5.85 -5.55 -58.29
CA ASP A 37 -7.04 -5.44 -59.14
C ASP A 37 -7.69 -4.05 -59.07
N CYS A 38 -8.41 -3.69 -60.14
CA CYS A 38 -9.07 -2.39 -60.28
C CYS A 38 -10.10 -2.08 -59.18
N THR A 39 -10.70 -3.11 -58.57
CA THR A 39 -11.65 -3.00 -57.45
C THR A 39 -10.98 -2.57 -56.14
N LEU A 40 -9.78 -3.09 -55.88
CA LEU A 40 -8.96 -2.68 -54.73
C LEU A 40 -8.40 -1.27 -54.95
N GLN A 41 -7.98 -0.97 -56.19
CA GLN A 41 -7.51 0.36 -56.54
C GLN A 41 -8.59 1.42 -56.36
N SER A 42 -9.83 1.21 -56.82
CA SER A 42 -10.88 2.22 -56.71
C SER A 42 -11.27 2.56 -55.26
N LYS A 43 -11.17 1.59 -54.35
CA LYS A 43 -11.61 1.73 -52.95
C LYS A 43 -10.52 2.26 -52.02
N TRP A 44 -9.26 1.92 -52.30
CA TRP A 44 -8.14 2.16 -51.39
C TRP A 44 -7.11 3.17 -51.92
N ASN A 45 -7.04 3.39 -53.24
CA ASN A 45 -6.11 4.35 -53.81
C ASN A 45 -6.50 5.79 -53.45
N GLY A 46 -5.53 6.60 -53.01
CA GLY A 46 -5.75 8.00 -52.63
C GLY A 46 -6.07 8.26 -51.15
N LYS A 47 -6.21 7.23 -50.31
CA LYS A 47 -6.36 7.42 -48.84
C LYS A 47 -5.00 7.77 -48.22
N SER A 48 -4.85 9.01 -47.75
CA SER A 48 -3.62 9.50 -47.10
C SER A 48 -3.52 9.11 -45.62
N VAL A 49 -4.63 8.75 -44.99
CA VAL A 49 -4.72 8.32 -43.59
C VAL A 49 -5.73 7.16 -43.50
N LEU A 50 -5.37 6.11 -42.77
CA LEU A 50 -6.16 4.90 -42.56
C LEU A 50 -6.35 4.70 -41.05
N SER A 51 -7.56 4.40 -40.60
CA SER A 51 -7.81 3.88 -39.24
C SER A 51 -7.38 2.42 -39.11
N ILE A 52 -7.11 1.93 -37.89
CA ILE A 52 -6.78 0.50 -37.70
C ILE A 52 -7.93 -0.42 -38.12
N GLY A 53 -9.19 0.05 -38.03
CA GLY A 53 -10.36 -0.66 -38.54
C GLY A 53 -10.30 -0.86 -40.06
N GLU A 54 -9.95 0.19 -40.80
CA GLU A 54 -9.76 0.12 -42.25
C GLU A 54 -8.57 -0.77 -42.66
N VAL A 55 -7.49 -0.76 -41.88
CA VAL A 55 -6.36 -1.68 -42.11
C VAL A 55 -6.80 -3.14 -41.91
N LYS A 56 -7.63 -3.43 -40.90
CA LYS A 56 -8.22 -4.76 -40.69
C LYS A 56 -9.13 -5.18 -41.84
N GLU A 57 -9.96 -4.25 -42.36
CA GLU A 57 -10.82 -4.51 -43.51
C GLU A 57 -10.01 -4.81 -44.77
N LEU A 58 -9.01 -3.99 -45.08
CA LEU A 58 -8.08 -4.22 -46.18
C LEU A 58 -7.41 -5.59 -46.06
N TRP A 59 -6.90 -5.94 -44.87
CA TRP A 59 -6.27 -7.22 -44.62
C TRP A 59 -7.22 -8.39 -44.88
N LYS A 60 -8.48 -8.26 -44.42
CA LYS A 60 -9.54 -9.26 -44.65
C LYS A 60 -9.89 -9.40 -46.13
N GLU A 61 -9.83 -8.31 -46.90
CA GLU A 61 -10.10 -8.31 -48.34
C GLU A 61 -8.94 -8.96 -49.12
N ILE A 62 -7.68 -8.74 -48.70
CA ILE A 62 -6.48 -9.34 -49.30
C ILE A 62 -6.35 -10.83 -48.94
N HIS A 63 -6.61 -11.22 -47.69
CA HIS A 63 -6.49 -12.60 -47.17
C HIS A 63 -7.84 -13.31 -46.99
N GLY A 64 -8.88 -12.84 -47.67
CA GLY A 64 -10.20 -13.46 -47.65
C GLY A 64 -10.19 -14.90 -48.18
N ALA A 65 -11.20 -15.68 -47.84
CA ALA A 65 -11.29 -17.09 -48.24
C ALA A 65 -11.26 -17.30 -49.78
N ALA A 66 -11.72 -16.31 -50.56
CA ALA A 66 -11.67 -16.35 -52.02
C ALA A 66 -10.24 -16.16 -52.56
N SER A 67 -9.47 -15.20 -52.04
CA SER A 67 -8.11 -14.92 -52.50
C SER A 67 -7.14 -16.02 -52.10
N LEU A 68 -7.33 -16.67 -50.93
CA LEU A 68 -6.54 -17.82 -50.52
C LEU A 68 -6.71 -19.03 -51.47
N ARG A 69 -7.94 -19.33 -51.88
CA ARG A 69 -8.23 -20.40 -52.86
C ARG A 69 -7.58 -20.14 -54.22
N GLU A 70 -7.59 -18.89 -54.66
CA GLU A 70 -6.92 -18.49 -55.91
C GLU A 70 -5.39 -18.57 -55.82
N MET A 71 -4.81 -18.30 -54.63
CA MET A 71 -3.38 -18.44 -54.40
C MET A 71 -2.93 -19.90 -54.39
N GLU A 72 -3.76 -20.82 -53.88
CA GLU A 72 -3.47 -22.25 -53.95
C GLU A 72 -3.62 -22.81 -55.38
N ALA A 73 -4.53 -22.26 -56.18
CA ALA A 73 -4.75 -22.68 -57.56
C ALA A 73 -3.69 -22.16 -58.56
N ASN A 74 -3.03 -21.02 -58.25
CA ASN A 74 -2.03 -20.42 -59.12
C ASN A 74 -0.65 -20.32 -58.44
N PRO A 75 0.33 -21.20 -58.77
CA PRO A 75 1.64 -21.23 -58.12
C PRO A 75 2.49 -19.97 -58.38
N ASN A 76 2.11 -19.11 -59.34
CA ASN A 76 2.81 -17.86 -59.62
C ASN A 76 2.33 -16.66 -58.75
N LYS A 77 1.28 -16.82 -57.93
CA LYS A 77 0.74 -15.72 -57.09
C LYS A 77 1.52 -15.66 -55.76
N LYS A 78 2.36 -14.62 -55.61
CA LYS A 78 3.23 -14.45 -54.42
C LYS A 78 2.39 -14.19 -53.15
N LYS A 79 2.73 -14.89 -52.06
CA LYS A 79 2.15 -14.65 -50.72
C LYS A 79 2.61 -13.31 -50.16
N ILE A 80 1.63 -12.47 -49.80
CA ILE A 80 1.87 -11.13 -49.25
C ILE A 80 1.66 -11.17 -47.74
N TYR A 81 2.61 -10.64 -46.99
CA TYR A 81 2.53 -10.55 -45.54
C TYR A 81 2.17 -9.13 -45.11
N LEU A 82 1.50 -9.01 -43.96
CA LEU A 82 1.08 -7.70 -43.43
C LEU A 82 2.26 -6.76 -43.25
N HIS A 83 3.39 -7.27 -42.75
CA HIS A 83 4.58 -6.46 -42.54
C HIS A 83 5.13 -5.85 -43.86
N GLU A 84 4.95 -6.51 -45.01
CA GLU A 84 5.37 -5.97 -46.31
C GLU A 84 4.49 -4.78 -46.75
N LEU A 85 3.19 -4.81 -46.41
CA LEU A 85 2.25 -3.72 -46.67
C LEU A 85 2.51 -2.51 -45.77
N LEU A 86 2.98 -2.78 -44.54
CA LEU A 86 3.25 -1.76 -43.52
C LEU A 86 4.66 -1.14 -43.62
N ILE A 87 5.47 -1.55 -44.61
CA ILE A 87 6.80 -0.97 -44.81
C ILE A 87 6.69 0.54 -45.06
N ASN A 88 7.42 1.30 -44.25
CA ASN A 88 7.44 2.78 -44.23
C ASN A 88 6.08 3.43 -43.92
N SER A 89 5.16 2.70 -43.27
CA SER A 89 3.93 3.29 -42.74
C SER A 89 4.20 3.96 -41.40
N GLU A 90 3.61 5.12 -41.16
CA GLU A 90 3.75 5.88 -39.92
C GLU A 90 2.46 5.76 -39.10
N VAL A 91 2.56 5.41 -37.82
CA VAL A 91 1.40 5.33 -36.92
C VAL A 91 1.27 6.65 -36.16
N LEU A 92 0.12 7.30 -36.30
CA LEU A 92 -0.23 8.54 -35.63
C LEU A 92 -0.97 8.20 -34.33
N LEU A 93 -0.29 8.36 -33.20
CA LEU A 93 -0.89 8.15 -31.89
C LEU A 93 -1.71 9.38 -31.48
N PRO A 94 -2.88 9.19 -30.86
CA PRO A 94 -3.65 10.30 -30.31
C PRO A 94 -2.89 10.98 -29.18
N LYS A 95 -3.00 12.31 -29.10
CA LYS A 95 -2.40 13.08 -28.02
C LYS A 95 -3.07 12.70 -26.71
N LEU A 96 -2.27 12.31 -25.73
CA LEU A 96 -2.73 12.04 -24.37
C LEU A 96 -3.38 13.30 -23.79
N GLN A 97 -4.67 13.22 -23.48
CA GLN A 97 -5.34 14.27 -22.71
C GLN A 97 -4.90 14.13 -21.26
N ILE A 98 -3.99 14.98 -20.82
CA ILE A 98 -3.60 15.05 -19.41
C ILE A 98 -4.75 15.74 -18.68
N PRO A 99 -5.46 15.06 -17.75
CA PRO A 99 -6.53 15.70 -17.01
C PRO A 99 -5.98 16.87 -16.20
N GLU A 100 -6.73 17.96 -16.15
CA GLU A 100 -6.40 19.11 -15.29
C GLU A 100 -6.37 18.66 -13.82
N ARG A 101 -5.35 19.12 -13.08
CA ARG A 101 -5.21 18.75 -11.68
C ARG A 101 -6.27 19.42 -10.84
N ASN A 102 -6.96 18.62 -10.03
CA ASN A 102 -7.98 19.14 -9.11
C ASN A 102 -7.32 20.08 -8.07
N PRO A 103 -7.75 21.34 -7.95
CA PRO A 103 -7.15 22.31 -7.03
C PRO A 103 -7.26 21.90 -5.55
N GLU A 104 -8.27 21.11 -5.18
CA GLU A 104 -8.40 20.57 -3.83
C GLU A 104 -7.32 19.52 -3.54
N LEU A 105 -7.01 18.66 -4.51
CA LEU A 105 -5.96 17.65 -4.36
C LEU A 105 -4.58 18.29 -4.27
N GLU A 106 -4.33 19.35 -5.03
CA GLU A 106 -3.06 20.08 -4.94
C GLU A 106 -2.87 20.74 -3.58
N LYS A 107 -3.91 21.36 -3.02
CA LYS A 107 -3.89 21.91 -1.65
C LYS A 107 -3.56 20.83 -0.61
N ARG A 108 -4.18 19.65 -0.72
CA ARG A 108 -3.91 18.52 0.20
C ARG A 108 -2.49 18.00 0.05
N VAL A 109 -1.99 17.89 -1.19
CA VAL A 109 -0.61 17.46 -1.46
C VAL A 109 0.40 18.47 -0.93
N ALA A 110 0.14 19.77 -1.10
CA ALA A 110 0.98 20.83 -0.55
C ALA A 110 1.01 20.78 0.99
N ALA A 111 -0.15 20.62 1.63
CA ALA A 111 -0.25 20.46 3.09
C ALA A 111 0.54 19.23 3.58
N LEU A 112 0.42 18.09 2.91
CA LEU A 112 1.12 16.87 3.28
C LEU A 112 2.64 17.01 3.10
N LYS A 113 3.09 17.66 2.02
CA LYS A 113 4.50 17.93 1.78
C LYS A 113 5.10 18.82 2.87
N ASN A 114 4.37 19.87 3.28
CA ASN A 114 4.82 20.75 4.36
C ASN A 114 4.92 19.97 5.67
N TYR A 115 3.90 19.18 6.03
CA TYR A 115 3.94 18.34 7.23
C TYR A 115 5.14 17.38 7.26
N LEU A 116 5.43 16.74 6.13
CA LEU A 116 6.59 15.83 6.03
C LEU A 116 7.92 16.59 6.12
N ALA A 117 8.01 17.77 5.52
CA ALA A 117 9.19 18.62 5.60
C ALA A 117 9.45 19.10 7.03
N ASP A 118 8.41 19.51 7.76
CA ASP A 118 8.50 19.93 9.16
C ASP A 118 8.97 18.77 10.06
N LYS A 119 8.38 17.58 9.86
CA LYS A 119 8.79 16.37 10.59
C LYS A 119 10.25 15.98 10.32
N GLU A 120 10.69 16.09 9.06
CA GLU A 120 12.06 15.80 8.68
C GLU A 120 13.04 16.84 9.22
N TYR A 121 12.65 18.12 9.24
CA TYR A 121 13.42 19.18 9.86
C TYR A 121 13.61 18.94 11.37
N GLN A 122 12.54 18.59 12.09
CA GLN A 122 12.61 18.22 13.51
C GLN A 122 13.56 17.04 13.73
N ARG A 123 13.46 15.98 12.90
CA ARG A 123 14.35 14.82 12.96
C ARG A 123 15.82 15.18 12.74
N MET A 124 16.12 16.08 11.81
CA MET A 124 17.50 16.50 11.53
C MET A 124 18.07 17.42 12.62
N THR A 125 17.24 18.26 13.21
CA THR A 125 17.68 19.27 14.20
C THR A 125 17.66 18.76 15.64
N GLN A 126 17.07 17.59 15.91
CA GLN A 126 16.98 16.99 17.25
C GLN A 126 18.33 16.80 17.96
N ASN A 127 19.42 16.60 17.21
CA ASN A 127 20.76 16.35 17.78
C ASN A 127 21.61 17.63 17.91
N VAL A 128 21.17 18.73 17.30
CA VAL A 128 21.89 20.01 17.30
C VAL A 128 21.49 20.86 18.50
N SER A 129 20.28 20.64 19.05
CA SER A 129 19.77 21.32 20.25
C SER A 129 20.31 20.73 21.58
N ASN A 130 21.56 20.28 21.62
CA ASN A 130 22.21 19.85 22.87
C ASN A 130 22.41 21.01 23.89
N SER A 131 22.12 22.25 23.53
CA SER A 131 22.02 23.38 24.46
C SER A 131 20.66 23.50 25.17
N SER A 132 19.67 22.68 24.81
CA SER A 132 18.34 22.65 25.42
C SER A 132 18.09 21.36 26.20
N HIS A 133 19.15 20.80 26.78
CA HIS A 133 19.15 19.52 27.52
C HIS A 133 18.34 19.54 28.83
N HIS A 134 17.54 20.59 29.10
CA HIS A 134 16.73 20.70 30.32
C HIS A 134 15.21 20.74 30.09
N ASN A 135 14.70 21.01 28.86
CA ASN A 135 13.28 21.34 28.68
C ASN A 135 12.53 20.55 27.59
N HIS A 136 13.03 19.41 27.13
CA HIS A 136 12.21 18.50 26.31
C HIS A 136 12.12 17.13 26.98
N ASN A 137 11.22 17.05 27.93
CA ASN A 137 10.71 15.81 28.48
C ASN A 137 10.13 14.97 27.32
N PRO A 138 10.73 13.82 26.94
CA PRO A 138 10.25 12.96 25.84
C PRO A 138 8.90 12.30 26.13
N GLU A 139 8.34 12.57 27.30
CA GLU A 139 7.04 12.14 27.79
C GLU A 139 5.85 12.90 27.17
N ASP A 140 6.06 14.00 26.44
CA ASP A 140 4.99 14.74 25.74
C ASP A 140 4.70 14.27 24.30
N THR A 141 5.42 13.26 23.79
CA THR A 141 5.01 12.63 22.54
C THR A 141 3.76 11.79 22.82
N ILE A 142 2.58 12.32 22.47
CA ILE A 142 1.27 11.65 22.62
C ILE A 142 1.33 10.17 22.20
N GLY A 143 2.12 9.82 21.17
CA GLY A 143 2.32 8.44 20.74
C GLY A 143 3.01 7.52 21.75
N PHE A 144 3.94 8.03 22.57
CA PHE A 144 4.58 7.26 23.64
C PHE A 144 3.65 7.05 24.84
N GLN A 145 2.89 8.09 25.22
CA GLN A 145 1.85 7.99 26.24
C GLN A 145 0.73 7.02 25.81
N MET A 146 0.28 7.09 24.54
CA MET A 146 -0.70 6.15 23.99
C MET A 146 -0.23 4.70 24.07
N LYS A 147 1.06 4.47 23.80
CA LYS A 147 1.66 3.13 23.86
C LYS A 147 1.71 2.60 25.28
N GLN A 148 2.00 3.45 26.26
CA GLN A 148 2.03 3.06 27.68
C GLN A 148 0.61 2.80 28.21
N MET A 149 -0.38 3.63 27.83
CA MET A 149 -1.79 3.41 28.16
C MET A 149 -2.37 2.13 27.56
N ASN A 150 -1.97 1.78 26.33
CA ASN A 150 -2.43 0.55 25.66
C ASN A 150 -2.05 -0.71 26.46
N SER A 151 -0.87 -0.71 27.08
CA SER A 151 -0.40 -1.87 27.86
C SER A 151 -1.12 -2.02 29.21
N ALA A 152 -1.54 -0.93 29.84
CA ALA A 152 -2.32 -1.00 31.08
C ALA A 152 -3.76 -1.46 30.78
N LEU A 153 -4.37 -0.95 29.71
CA LEU A 153 -5.71 -1.33 29.29
C LEU A 153 -5.80 -2.80 28.87
N ILE A 154 -4.80 -3.32 28.16
CA ILE A 154 -4.78 -4.74 27.77
C ILE A 154 -4.67 -5.67 28.99
N ALA A 155 -3.92 -5.27 30.04
CA ALA A 155 -3.80 -6.04 31.26
C ALA A 155 -5.11 -6.10 32.05
N VAL A 156 -5.83 -4.98 32.16
CA VAL A 156 -7.16 -4.93 32.80
C VAL A 156 -8.18 -5.74 32.00
N PHE A 157 -8.13 -5.68 30.68
CA PHE A 157 -9.01 -6.46 29.81
C PHE A 157 -8.78 -7.97 29.98
N GLN A 158 -7.52 -8.40 30.02
CA GLN A 158 -7.15 -9.80 30.26
C GLN A 158 -7.68 -10.30 31.61
N PHE A 159 -7.58 -9.48 32.66
CA PHE A 159 -8.11 -9.79 33.99
C PHE A 159 -9.63 -10.05 33.96
N VAL A 160 -10.40 -9.17 33.29
CA VAL A 160 -11.85 -9.32 33.18
C VAL A 160 -12.21 -10.58 32.39
N ILE A 161 -11.50 -10.88 31.30
CA ILE A 161 -11.70 -12.11 30.53
C ILE A 161 -11.41 -13.34 31.37
N SER A 162 -10.34 -13.35 32.15
CA SER A 162 -9.96 -14.49 32.98
C SER A 162 -11.03 -14.81 34.03
N ILE A 163 -11.57 -13.79 34.72
CA ILE A 163 -12.68 -13.97 35.67
C ILE A 163 -13.94 -14.49 34.97
N ALA A 164 -14.26 -13.93 33.80
CA ALA A 164 -15.42 -14.36 33.02
C ALA A 164 -15.29 -15.83 32.56
N CYS A 165 -14.10 -16.23 32.08
CA CYS A 165 -13.80 -17.61 31.71
C CYS A 165 -13.86 -18.55 32.91
N ALA A 166 -13.32 -18.16 34.07
CA ALA A 166 -13.36 -18.95 35.30
C ALA A 166 -14.80 -19.15 35.80
N PHE A 167 -15.62 -18.09 35.75
CA PHE A 167 -17.04 -18.16 36.08
C PHE A 167 -17.78 -19.08 35.12
N PHE A 168 -17.60 -18.90 33.81
CA PHE A 168 -18.27 -19.71 32.79
C PHE A 168 -17.84 -21.18 32.87
N PHE A 169 -16.55 -21.43 33.11
CA PHE A 169 -16.03 -22.78 33.36
C PHE A 169 -16.60 -23.39 34.64
N GLY A 170 -16.71 -22.64 35.73
CA GLY A 170 -17.30 -23.14 36.97
C GLY A 170 -18.83 -23.35 36.88
N PHE A 171 -19.52 -22.59 36.03
CA PHE A 171 -20.97 -22.73 35.80
C PHE A 171 -21.30 -23.84 34.79
N SER A 172 -20.69 -23.81 33.61
CA SER A 172 -20.93 -24.77 32.51
C SER A 172 -20.07 -26.04 32.60
N GLY A 173 -18.89 -25.98 33.24
CA GLY A 173 -18.01 -27.13 33.37
C GLY A 173 -18.57 -28.19 34.32
N VAL A 174 -19.27 -27.80 35.38
CA VAL A 174 -19.89 -28.75 36.33
C VAL A 174 -20.93 -29.64 35.65
N GLU A 175 -21.69 -29.06 34.73
CA GLU A 175 -22.68 -29.80 33.94
C GLU A 175 -22.03 -30.85 33.03
N LEU A 176 -20.83 -30.56 32.51
CA LEU A 176 -20.05 -31.48 31.69
C LEU A 176 -19.43 -32.64 32.50
N PHE A 177 -19.11 -32.44 33.78
CA PHE A 177 -18.41 -33.45 34.60
C PHE A 177 -19.31 -34.25 35.55
N ILE A 178 -20.34 -33.63 36.14
CA ILE A 178 -21.16 -34.22 37.23
C ILE A 178 -22.65 -34.36 36.86
N GLY A 179 -23.11 -33.74 35.76
CA GLY A 179 -24.50 -33.84 35.27
C GLY A 179 -25.44 -32.74 35.78
N GLU A 180 -26.76 -33.01 35.82
CA GLU A 180 -27.76 -32.01 36.22
C GLU A 180 -27.68 -31.66 37.71
N LEU A 181 -27.12 -30.48 38.00
CA LEU A 181 -27.17 -29.82 39.30
C LEU A 181 -28.18 -28.68 39.31
N GLU A 182 -28.74 -28.39 40.48
CA GLU A 182 -29.56 -27.20 40.71
C GLU A 182 -28.79 -25.93 40.33
N LEU A 183 -29.45 -25.01 39.64
CA LEU A 183 -28.85 -23.77 39.13
C LEU A 183 -28.14 -22.98 40.24
N ALA A 184 -28.68 -22.98 41.46
CA ALA A 184 -28.10 -22.32 42.62
C ALA A 184 -26.70 -22.87 42.96
N VAL A 185 -26.49 -24.18 42.89
CA VAL A 185 -25.20 -24.82 43.18
C VAL A 185 -24.18 -24.54 42.07
N LYS A 186 -24.62 -24.58 40.81
CA LYS A 186 -23.77 -24.21 39.64
C LYS A 186 -23.31 -22.76 39.73
N LEU A 187 -24.21 -21.86 40.11
CA LEU A 187 -23.91 -20.43 40.29
C LEU A 187 -22.95 -20.21 41.45
N LEU A 188 -23.18 -20.89 42.59
CA LEU A 188 -22.32 -20.79 43.77
C LEU A 188 -20.90 -21.29 43.48
N LEU A 189 -20.77 -22.41 42.76
CA LEU A 189 -19.46 -22.93 42.36
C LEU A 189 -18.75 -22.02 41.34
N GLY A 190 -19.48 -21.52 40.34
CA GLY A 190 -18.95 -20.56 39.36
C GLY A 190 -18.41 -19.30 40.02
N ILE A 191 -19.15 -18.72 40.96
CA ILE A 191 -18.71 -17.55 41.72
C ILE A 191 -17.52 -17.90 42.62
N GLY A 192 -17.53 -19.06 43.29
CA GLY A 192 -16.42 -19.50 44.14
C GLY A 192 -15.09 -19.64 43.37
N ILE A 193 -15.12 -20.28 42.20
CA ILE A 193 -13.94 -20.43 41.34
C ILE A 193 -13.48 -19.07 40.79
N ALA A 194 -14.42 -18.22 40.35
CA ALA A 194 -14.12 -16.88 39.88
C ALA A 194 -13.47 -15.98 40.95
N LEU A 195 -13.88 -16.12 42.22
CA LEU A 195 -13.27 -15.39 43.34
C LEU A 195 -11.84 -15.83 43.63
N ILE A 196 -11.56 -17.14 43.55
CA ILE A 196 -10.19 -17.66 43.74
C ILE A 196 -9.26 -17.15 42.64
N VAL A 197 -9.69 -17.26 41.38
CA VAL A 197 -8.92 -16.78 40.22
C VAL A 197 -8.76 -15.26 40.26
N GLY A 198 -9.84 -14.53 40.54
CA GLY A 198 -9.83 -13.09 40.66
C GLY A 198 -8.90 -12.59 41.76
N ALA A 199 -8.87 -13.25 42.93
CA ALA A 199 -7.94 -12.91 44.01
C ALA A 199 -6.48 -13.17 43.61
N ALA A 200 -6.21 -14.28 42.92
CA ALA A 200 -4.86 -14.61 42.45
C ALA A 200 -4.35 -13.59 41.40
N GLU A 201 -5.19 -13.24 40.42
CA GLU A 201 -4.81 -12.27 39.40
C GLU A 201 -4.74 -10.84 39.93
N LEU A 202 -5.63 -10.45 40.85
CA LEU A 202 -5.59 -9.14 41.51
C LEU A 202 -4.32 -8.99 42.35
N TYR A 203 -3.90 -10.05 43.05
CA TYR A 203 -2.64 -10.06 43.79
C TYR A 203 -1.45 -9.88 42.86
N PHE A 204 -1.40 -10.63 41.75
CA PHE A 204 -0.33 -10.50 40.75
C PHE A 204 -0.29 -9.11 40.11
N LEU A 205 -1.46 -8.53 39.78
CA LEU A 205 -1.55 -7.19 39.22
C LEU A 205 -1.11 -6.11 40.22
N ALA A 206 -1.55 -6.20 41.47
CA ALA A 206 -1.19 -5.24 42.53
C ALA A 206 0.31 -5.27 42.83
N VAL A 207 0.92 -6.46 42.90
CA VAL A 207 2.36 -6.63 43.10
C VAL A 207 3.15 -6.09 41.90
N ASN A 208 2.71 -6.37 40.67
CA ASN A 208 3.35 -5.84 39.47
C ASN A 208 3.21 -4.32 39.34
N PHE A 209 2.08 -3.76 39.78
CA PHE A 209 1.86 -2.31 39.81
C PHE A 209 2.78 -1.64 40.82
N ALA A 210 2.86 -2.15 42.05
CA ALA A 210 3.78 -1.66 43.08
C ALA A 210 5.26 -1.81 42.67
N ALA A 211 5.62 -2.92 42.02
CA ALA A 211 6.97 -3.12 41.49
C ALA A 211 7.28 -2.20 40.28
N SER A 212 6.28 -1.84 39.48
CA SER A 212 6.44 -0.92 38.36
C SER A 212 6.71 0.52 38.83
N GLU A 213 6.10 0.95 39.95
CA GLU A 213 6.42 2.24 40.60
C GLU A 213 7.85 2.24 41.15
N ALA A 214 8.31 1.13 41.73
CA ALA A 214 9.70 1.00 42.20
C ALA A 214 10.72 1.00 41.05
N ASN A 215 10.38 0.42 39.90
CA ASN A 215 11.25 0.43 38.71
C ASN A 215 11.27 1.75 37.94
N GLY A 216 10.21 2.58 38.04
CA GLY A 216 10.25 3.97 37.55
C GLY A 216 11.29 4.84 38.29
N ASN A 217 11.64 4.46 39.52
CA ASN A 217 12.67 5.12 40.33
C ASN A 217 14.05 4.44 40.30
N SER A 218 14.18 3.25 39.70
CA SER A 218 15.44 2.49 39.68
C SER A 218 16.28 2.76 38.43
N SER A 219 15.69 3.23 37.32
CA SER A 219 16.42 3.69 36.14
C SER A 219 17.30 4.92 36.41
N SER A 220 17.00 5.73 37.44
CA SER A 220 17.84 6.86 37.87
C SER A 220 18.94 6.48 38.88
N SER A 221 18.85 5.30 39.52
CA SER A 221 19.81 4.87 40.55
C SER A 221 20.77 3.76 40.11
N LEU A 222 20.42 2.93 39.12
CA LEU A 222 21.27 1.81 38.70
C LEU A 222 22.37 2.21 37.69
N GLU A 223 22.28 3.35 37.00
CA GLU A 223 23.41 3.89 36.19
C GLU A 223 24.46 4.62 37.03
N SER A 224 24.08 5.22 38.16
CA SER A 224 24.96 6.00 39.03
C SER A 224 26.02 5.15 39.76
N SER A 225 25.81 3.84 39.88
CA SER A 225 26.76 2.93 40.57
C SER A 225 27.76 2.23 39.64
N LYS A 226 27.59 2.27 38.32
CA LYS A 226 28.54 1.67 37.36
C LYS A 226 29.58 2.63 36.80
N LEU A 227 29.47 3.95 37.05
CA LEU A 227 30.41 4.96 36.53
C LEU A 227 31.39 5.54 37.58
N SER A 228 31.44 5.01 38.81
CA SER A 228 32.33 5.54 39.88
C SER A 228 33.62 4.72 40.12
N THR A 229 33.83 3.61 39.41
CA THR A 229 35.06 2.80 39.54
C THR A 229 35.74 2.48 38.21
N LYS A 230 36.07 3.52 37.44
CA LYS A 230 37.24 3.49 36.54
C LYS A 230 37.94 4.84 36.59
N GLY A 231 38.78 5.01 37.61
CA GLY A 231 39.70 6.13 37.72
C GLY A 231 40.69 6.14 36.56
N ILE A 232 40.70 7.23 35.79
CA ILE A 232 41.73 7.55 34.81
C ILE A 232 42.51 8.75 35.36
N LYS A 233 43.82 8.55 35.55
CA LYS A 233 44.80 9.54 36.05
C LYS A 233 44.86 10.77 35.14
N PRO A 234 45.00 12.00 35.68
CA PRO A 234 45.29 13.16 34.85
C PRO A 234 46.76 13.15 34.39
N GLY A 235 46.96 13.15 33.07
CA GLY A 235 48.25 13.37 32.43
C GLY A 235 48.57 14.87 32.30
N ASN A 236 49.78 15.25 32.68
CA ASN A 236 50.34 16.60 32.58
C ASN A 236 50.26 17.17 31.16
N PHE A 237 49.71 18.37 31.03
CA PHE A 237 49.80 19.19 29.82
C PHE A 237 50.89 20.25 30.02
N HIS A 238 52.04 20.07 29.38
CA HIS A 238 53.13 21.05 29.34
C HIS A 238 52.83 22.06 28.23
N LEU A 239 52.54 23.29 28.61
CA LEU A 239 52.53 24.44 27.69
C LEU A 239 53.99 24.77 27.32
N LYS A 240 54.26 24.86 26.02
CA LYS A 240 55.47 25.50 25.49
C LYS A 240 55.01 26.67 24.64
N THR A 241 55.09 27.88 25.20
CA THR A 241 55.04 29.13 24.45
C THR A 241 56.46 29.54 24.08
N SER A 242 56.61 30.11 22.88
CA SER A 242 57.83 30.78 22.43
C SER A 242 58.00 32.14 23.08
#